data_AF-A0A8J6AU68-F1
#
_entry.id   AF-A0A8J6AU68-F1
#
_cell.length_a   1.000
_cell.length_b   1.000
_cell.length_c   1.000
_cell.angle_alpha   90.00
_cell.angle_beta   90.00
_cell.angle_gamma   90.00
#
_symmetry.space_group_name_H-M   'P 1'
#
loop_
_entity.id
_entity.type
_entity.pdbx_description
1 polymer ?
#
loop_
_entity_poly.entity_id
_entity_poly.type
_entity_poly.pdbx_seq_one_letter_code
_entity_poly.pdbx_strand_id
1 'polypeptide(L)'
;MAGPLRSPLLLLAVLALALAASPAAGASPGKPPRLVGGLMDADVNEEGVQRALSFAVSEYNKGNNDAFHSRALNVVRARKQVVAGMNYFLDVEMGRTTCTKSQSNLDTCPFHDKRNLR
;
A
#
# COMPACT_ATOMS: atom_id res chain seq x y z
N MET A 1 54.77 7.17 47.93
CA MET A 1 54.47 7.23 46.48
C MET A 1 52.96 7.39 46.33
N ALA A 2 52.47 8.61 46.10
CA ALA A 2 51.05 8.90 45.89
C ALA A 2 50.92 9.57 44.51
N GLY A 3 50.56 8.78 43.49
CA GLY A 3 50.31 9.30 42.15
C GLY A 3 49.02 10.15 42.12
N PRO A 4 48.90 11.13 41.22
CA PRO A 4 47.78 12.06 41.24
C PRO A 4 46.54 11.36 40.66
N LEU A 5 45.59 11.01 41.55
CA LEU A 5 44.31 10.39 41.20
C LEU A 5 43.40 11.28 40.32
N ARG A 6 43.82 12.51 40.03
CA ARG A 6 43.05 13.52 39.27
C ARG A 6 43.09 13.30 37.76
N SER A 7 44.19 12.79 37.21
CA SER A 7 44.32 12.52 35.78
C SER A 7 43.33 11.47 35.24
N PRO A 8 43.10 10.31 35.89
CA PRO A 8 42.12 9.34 35.39
C PRO A 8 40.67 9.86 35.47
N LEU A 9 40.35 10.68 36.47
CA LEU A 9 39.00 11.27 36.61
C LEU A 9 38.69 12.29 35.51
N LEU A 10 39.68 13.10 35.11
CA LEU A 10 39.53 14.07 34.02
C LEU A 10 39.33 13.36 32.67
N LEU A 11 40.06 12.27 32.43
CA LEU A 11 39.90 11.45 31.22
C LEU A 11 38.50 10.83 31.10
N LEU A 12 37.95 10.36 32.22
CA LEU A 12 36.59 9.79 32.26
C LEU A 12 35.50 10.85 32.01
N ALA A 13 35.68 12.06 32.53
CA ALA A 13 34.72 13.15 32.32
C ALA A 13 34.67 13.61 30.85
N VAL A 14 35.83 13.67 30.17
CA VAL A 14 35.90 14.02 28.74
C VAL A 14 35.25 12.94 27.87
N LEU A 15 35.44 11.66 28.20
CA LEU A 15 34.80 10.55 27.48
C LEU A 15 33.27 10.57 27.62
N ALA A 16 32.76 10.90 28.81
CA ALA A 16 31.31 11.01 29.04
C ALA A 16 30.68 12.16 28.25
N LEU A 17 31.38 13.29 28.11
CA LEU A 17 30.88 14.45 27.38
C LEU A 17 30.86 14.22 25.85
N ALA A 18 31.81 13.44 25.33
CA ALA A 18 31.84 13.07 23.91
C ALA A 18 30.66 12.14 23.51
N LEU A 19 30.21 11.27 24.42
CA LEU A 19 29.06 10.39 24.16
C LEU A 19 27.73 11.16 24.11
N ALA A 20 27.57 12.22 24.92
CA ALA A 20 26.31 12.97 25.02
C ALA A 20 26.04 13.92 23.83
N ALA A 21 27.08 14.28 23.05
CA ALA A 21 26.99 15.26 21.97
C ALA A 21 26.83 14.64 20.57
N SER A 22 26.62 13.33 20.45
CA SER A 22 26.43 12.67 19.16
C SER A 22 25.10 13.13 18.52
N PRO A 23 25.10 13.78 17.34
CA PRO A 23 23.89 14.36 16.73
C PRO A 23 22.99 13.30 16.06
N ALA A 24 23.14 12.03 16.42
CA ALA A 24 22.37 10.93 15.82
C ALA A 24 20.96 10.76 16.42
N ALA A 25 20.59 11.53 17.44
CA ALA A 25 19.29 11.47 18.11
C ALA A 25 18.20 12.23 17.33
N GLY A 26 17.89 11.77 16.12
CA GLY A 26 16.77 12.28 15.33
C GLY A 26 16.20 11.29 14.31
N ALA A 27 16.93 10.23 13.97
CA ALA A 27 16.43 9.18 13.09
C ALA A 27 15.72 8.11 13.91
N SER A 28 14.39 8.09 13.87
CA SER A 28 13.60 6.95 14.34
C SER A 28 14.06 5.69 13.60
N PRO A 29 14.65 4.69 14.28
CA PRO A 29 15.11 3.48 13.63
C PRO A 29 13.88 2.63 13.32
N GLY A 30 13.46 2.59 12.05
CA GLY A 30 12.42 1.63 11.65
C GLY A 30 11.61 1.95 10.41
N LYS A 31 11.69 3.14 9.82
CA LYS A 31 10.95 3.42 8.57
C LYS A 31 11.89 3.89 7.47
N PRO A 32 12.09 3.08 6.40
CA PRO A 32 12.87 3.52 5.26
C PRO A 32 12.23 4.78 4.65
N PRO A 33 13.04 5.69 4.07
CA PRO A 33 12.52 6.90 3.44
C PRO A 33 11.52 6.54 2.35
N ARG A 34 10.37 7.23 2.34
CA ARG A 34 9.34 7.05 1.30
C ARG A 34 9.88 7.56 -0.04
N LEU A 35 10.22 6.63 -0.93
CA LEU A 35 10.66 6.92 -2.29
C LEU A 35 9.44 7.32 -3.14
N VAL A 36 9.41 8.56 -3.63
CA VAL A 36 8.25 9.11 -4.37
C VAL A 36 7.94 8.31 -5.65
N GLY A 37 8.95 7.75 -6.33
CA GLY A 37 8.78 6.91 -7.52
C GLY A 37 8.76 5.39 -7.26
N GLY A 38 8.87 4.97 -6.00
CA GLY A 38 8.81 3.55 -5.64
C GLY A 38 7.39 3.01 -5.70
N LEU A 39 7.25 1.69 -5.82
CA LEU A 39 5.96 1.02 -5.64
C LEU A 39 5.60 1.06 -4.14
N MET A 40 4.40 1.54 -3.82
CA MET A 40 3.94 1.70 -2.44
C MET A 40 2.55 1.10 -2.28
N ASP A 41 2.23 0.56 -1.11
CA ASP A 41 0.86 0.16 -0.80
C ASP A 41 -0.06 1.39 -0.78
N ALA A 42 -1.28 1.20 -1.28
CA ALA A 42 -2.32 2.22 -1.37
C ALA A 42 -3.53 1.78 -0.56
N ASP A 43 -4.25 2.75 0.01
CA ASP A 43 -5.52 2.46 0.68
C ASP A 43 -6.61 2.20 -0.36
N VAL A 44 -7.43 1.18 -0.16
CA VAL A 44 -8.50 0.82 -1.11
C VAL A 44 -9.55 1.94 -1.19
N ASN A 45 -9.74 2.74 -0.14
CA ASN A 45 -10.68 3.84 -0.10
C ASN A 45 -10.09 5.15 -0.67
N GLU A 46 -8.83 5.15 -1.08
CA GLU A 46 -8.24 6.30 -1.78
C GLU A 46 -9.01 6.54 -3.09
N GLU A 47 -9.41 7.78 -3.33
CA GLU A 47 -10.23 8.15 -4.50
C GLU A 47 -9.62 7.67 -5.83
N GLY A 48 -8.29 7.81 -5.97
CA GLY A 48 -7.58 7.36 -7.16
C GLY A 48 -7.62 5.84 -7.35
N VAL A 49 -7.58 5.07 -6.25
CA VAL A 49 -7.71 3.61 -6.28
C VAL A 49 -9.13 3.20 -6.69
N GLN A 50 -10.15 3.84 -6.11
CA GLN A 50 -11.55 3.61 -6.47
C GLN A 50 -11.83 3.93 -7.94
N ARG A 51 -11.28 5.03 -8.45
CA ARG A 51 -11.40 5.41 -9.86
C ARG A 51 -10.70 4.40 -10.78
N ALA A 52 -9.49 3.97 -10.43
CA ALA A 52 -8.75 2.96 -11.19
C ALA A 52 -9.48 1.61 -11.18
N LEU A 53 -10.06 1.21 -10.05
CA LEU A 53 -10.86 0.00 -9.92
C LEU A 53 -12.09 0.04 -10.82
N SER A 54 -12.87 1.12 -10.76
CA SER A 54 -14.07 1.30 -11.59
C SER A 54 -13.73 1.28 -13.08
N PHE A 55 -12.63 1.94 -13.47
CA PHE A 55 -12.13 1.88 -14.84
C PHE A 55 -11.75 0.45 -15.24
N ALA A 56 -10.96 -0.25 -14.43
CA ALA A 56 -10.50 -1.61 -14.72
C ALA A 56 -11.67 -2.61 -14.83
N VAL A 57 -12.67 -2.53 -13.93
CA VAL A 57 -13.87 -3.37 -13.99
C VAL A 57 -14.71 -3.06 -15.23
N SER A 58 -14.83 -1.80 -15.61
CA SER A 58 -15.54 -1.39 -16.83
C SER A 58 -14.88 -1.97 -18.08
N GLU A 59 -13.56 -1.77 -18.23
CA GLU A 59 -12.80 -2.30 -19.36
C GLU A 59 -12.78 -3.83 -19.40
N TYR A 60 -12.67 -4.48 -18.23
CA TYR A 60 -12.80 -5.94 -18.12
C TYR A 60 -14.13 -6.43 -18.69
N ASN A 61 -15.25 -5.78 -18.33
CA ASN A 61 -16.56 -6.18 -18.82
C ASN A 61 -16.76 -5.89 -20.32
N LYS A 62 -16.15 -4.84 -20.87
CA LYS A 62 -16.18 -4.58 -22.32
C LYS A 62 -15.38 -5.62 -23.10
N GLY A 63 -14.20 -6.00 -22.61
CA GLY A 63 -13.30 -6.94 -23.29
C GLY A 63 -13.58 -8.41 -23.03
N ASN A 64 -14.27 -8.76 -21.94
CA ASN A 64 -14.65 -10.12 -21.63
C ASN A 64 -15.82 -10.57 -22.55
N ASN A 65 -15.83 -11.81 -23.03
CA ASN A 65 -16.88 -12.33 -23.90
C ASN A 65 -18.10 -12.91 -23.16
N ASP A 66 -18.09 -12.93 -21.81
CA ASP A 66 -19.26 -13.36 -21.02
C ASP A 66 -20.48 -12.47 -21.31
N ALA A 67 -21.67 -13.06 -21.42
CA ALA A 67 -22.93 -12.31 -21.57
C ALA A 67 -23.30 -11.56 -20.27
N PHE A 68 -22.82 -12.06 -19.13
CA PHE A 68 -23.09 -11.52 -17.82
C PHE A 68 -22.07 -10.46 -17.40
N HIS A 69 -22.53 -9.50 -16.62
CA HIS A 69 -21.68 -8.51 -15.99
C HIS A 69 -20.91 -9.16 -14.84
N SER A 70 -19.67 -8.75 -14.64
CA SER A 70 -18.83 -9.16 -13.51
C SER A 70 -18.52 -7.97 -12.63
N ARG A 71 -18.60 -8.13 -11.32
CA ARG A 71 -18.27 -7.10 -10.33
C ARG A 71 -17.06 -7.52 -9.52
N ALA A 72 -16.36 -6.53 -8.96
CA ALA A 72 -15.33 -6.79 -7.96
C ALA A 72 -15.99 -7.32 -6.68
N LEU A 73 -15.56 -8.49 -6.23
CA LEU A 73 -15.91 -9.08 -4.93
C LEU A 73 -15.07 -8.47 -3.82
N ASN A 74 -13.76 -8.41 -4.05
CA ASN A 74 -12.80 -7.94 -3.08
C ASN A 74 -11.54 -7.39 -3.77
N VAL A 75 -10.94 -6.36 -3.19
CA VAL A 75 -9.60 -5.89 -3.59
C VAL A 75 -8.61 -6.51 -2.62
N VAL A 76 -7.91 -7.54 -3.08
CA VAL A 76 -6.92 -8.28 -2.27
C VAL A 76 -5.71 -7.41 -1.98
N ARG A 77 -5.31 -6.59 -2.94
CA ARG A 77 -4.16 -5.69 -2.80
C ARG A 77 -4.30 -4.47 -3.70
N ALA A 78 -3.94 -3.31 -3.15
CA ALA A 78 -3.83 -2.07 -3.90
C ALA A 78 -2.43 -1.48 -3.70
N ARG A 79 -1.78 -1.13 -4.82
CA ARG A 79 -0.48 -0.46 -4.82
C ARG A 79 -0.51 0.68 -5.83
N LYS A 80 0.32 1.70 -5.60
CA LYS A 80 0.48 2.84 -6.48
C LYS A 80 1.94 3.21 -6.70
N GLN A 81 2.20 3.86 -7.82
CA GLN A 81 3.53 4.38 -8.16
C GLN A 81 3.39 5.71 -8.89
N VAL A 82 4.16 6.71 -8.46
CA VAL A 82 4.26 8.00 -9.16
C VAL A 82 5.24 7.85 -10.33
N VAL A 83 4.81 8.26 -11.51
CA VAL A 83 5.59 8.29 -12.77
C VAL A 83 5.32 9.64 -13.48
N ALA A 84 5.26 9.68 -14.82
CA ALA A 84 4.62 10.78 -15.56
C ALA A 84 3.08 10.72 -15.45
N GLY A 85 2.58 10.60 -14.21
CA GLY A 85 1.21 10.22 -13.88
C GLY A 85 1.17 9.28 -12.67
N MET A 86 0.09 8.50 -12.55
CA MET A 86 -0.07 7.50 -11.50
C MET A 86 -0.32 6.13 -12.11
N ASN A 87 0.52 5.15 -11.76
CA ASN A 87 0.22 3.74 -12.00
C ASN A 87 -0.49 3.17 -10.78
N TYR A 88 -1.61 2.48 -11.00
CA TYR A 88 -2.33 1.71 -9.98
C TYR A 88 -2.24 0.23 -10.31
N PHE A 89 -1.82 -0.57 -9.33
CA PHE A 89 -1.74 -2.02 -9.43
C PHE A 89 -2.74 -2.63 -8.46
N LEU A 90 -3.80 -3.23 -9.00
CA LEU A 90 -4.92 -3.76 -8.24
C LEU A 90 -5.02 -5.26 -8.47
N ASP A 91 -4.90 -6.02 -7.38
CA ASP A 91 -5.16 -7.45 -7.38
C ASP A 91 -6.61 -7.63 -6.88
N VAL A 92 -7.52 -8.00 -7.79
CA VAL A 92 -8.98 -7.96 -7.56
C VAL A 92 -9.59 -9.33 -7.80
N GLU A 93 -10.40 -9.79 -6.84
CA GLU A 93 -11.26 -10.95 -7.02
C GLU A 93 -12.53 -10.54 -7.75
N MET A 94 -12.77 -11.14 -8.91
CA MET A 94 -13.95 -10.87 -9.73
C MET A 94 -15.03 -11.93 -9.54
N GLY A 95 -16.29 -11.51 -9.49
CA GLY A 95 -17.45 -12.38 -9.39
C GLY A 95 -18.44 -12.12 -10.52
N ARG A 96 -18.89 -13.18 -11.18
CA ARG A 96 -19.99 -13.11 -12.16
C ARG A 96 -21.30 -12.78 -11.45
N THR A 97 -22.07 -11.85 -11.99
CA THR A 97 -23.39 -11.51 -11.49
C THR A 97 -24.49 -12.24 -12.26
N THR A 98 -25.74 -12.07 -11.85
CA THR A 98 -26.90 -12.59 -12.59
C THR A 98 -27.38 -11.65 -13.71
N CYS A 99 -26.84 -10.43 -13.78
CA CYS A 99 -27.28 -9.42 -14.75
C CYS A 99 -26.47 -9.51 -16.04
N THR A 100 -27.13 -9.28 -17.16
CA THR A 100 -26.47 -9.12 -18.45
C THR A 100 -25.82 -7.74 -18.55
N LYS A 101 -24.81 -7.60 -19.41
CA LYS A 101 -24.11 -6.32 -19.61
C LYS A 101 -24.99 -5.18 -20.15
N SER A 102 -26.14 -5.51 -20.73
CA SER A 102 -27.11 -4.55 -21.27
C SER A 102 -28.09 -3.99 -20.24
N GLN A 103 -28.13 -4.55 -19.02
CA GLN A 103 -29.05 -4.09 -17.97
C GLN A 103 -28.57 -2.78 -17.34
N SER A 104 -29.52 -2.01 -16.80
CA SER A 104 -29.23 -0.83 -15.98
C SER A 104 -28.96 -1.24 -14.52
N ASN A 105 -28.38 -0.32 -13.74
CA ASN A 105 -28.11 -0.49 -12.30
C ASN A 105 -27.24 -1.72 -11.98
N LEU A 106 -26.14 -1.89 -12.72
CA LEU A 106 -25.22 -3.02 -12.55
C LEU A 106 -24.52 -3.03 -11.19
N ASP A 107 -24.46 -1.89 -10.50
CA ASP A 107 -23.76 -1.71 -9.22
C ASP A 107 -24.39 -2.48 -8.06
N THR A 108 -25.68 -2.82 -8.14
CA THR A 108 -26.40 -3.57 -7.09
C THR A 108 -26.75 -4.99 -7.53
N CYS A 109 -26.30 -5.40 -8.72
CA CYS A 109 -26.63 -6.72 -9.24
C CYS A 109 -26.06 -7.84 -8.36
N PRO A 110 -26.87 -8.81 -7.93
CA PRO A 110 -26.41 -9.88 -7.07
C PRO A 110 -25.43 -10.80 -7.80
N PHE A 111 -24.48 -11.35 -7.04
CA PHE A 111 -23.58 -12.36 -7.56
C PHE A 111 -24.35 -13.63 -7.90
N HIS A 112 -23.91 -14.32 -8.95
CA HIS A 112 -24.44 -15.63 -9.26
C HIS A 112 -24.02 -16.61 -8.17
N ASP A 113 -24.98 -17.28 -7.54
CA ASP A 113 -24.73 -18.24 -6.45
C ASP A 113 -23.73 -19.31 -6.90
N LYS A 114 -22.61 -19.42 -6.18
CA LYS A 114 -21.61 -20.48 -6.34
C LYS A 114 -22.08 -21.76 -5.63
N ARG A 115 -23.24 -22.30 -5.98
CA ARG A 115 -23.50 -23.72 -5.70
C ARG A 115 -22.83 -24.51 -6.83
N ASN A 116 -21.65 -25.07 -6.55
CA ASN A 116 -20.81 -25.96 -7.38
C ASN A 116 -19.67 -25.32 -8.19
N LEU A 117 -18.59 -24.95 -7.49
CA LEU A 117 -17.25 -25.23 -8.01
C LEU A 117 -16.56 -26.09 -6.95
N ARG A 118 -16.61 -27.42 -7.18
CA ARG A 118 -15.85 -28.44 -6.46
C ARG A 118 -14.47 -28.53 -7.07
#